data_AF-A0A959G3H0-F1
#
_entry.id   AF-A0A959G3H0-F1
#
_cell.length_a   1.000
_cell.length_b   1.000
_cell.length_c   1.000
_cell.angle_alpha   90.00
_cell.angle_beta   90.00
_cell.angle_gamma   90.00
#
_symmetry.space_group_name_H-M   'P 1'
#
loop_
_entity.id
_entity.type
_entity.pdbx_description
1 polymer ?
#
loop_
_entity_poly.entity_id
_entity_poly.type
_entity_poly.pdbx_seq_one_letter_code
_entity_poly.pdbx_strand_id
1 'polypeptide(L)'
;MKIEKHLSIFVALLFCTLSLNAQSTIRVSGTVLEAQSQQPLEFATVMIGDRDSKAVLTGTTTDLDGKFSVEVQAQNIYLEVSFIGFITQTVDA
;
A
#
# COMPACT_ATOMS: atom_id res chain seq x y z
N MET A 1 36.69 34.24 13.45
CA MET A 1 35.35 33.81 13.92
C MET A 1 34.23 34.08 12.89
N LYS A 2 34.45 33.79 11.60
CA LYS A 2 33.40 33.87 10.54
C LYS A 2 33.27 32.51 9.81
N ILE A 3 34.41 31.86 9.54
CA ILE A 3 34.50 30.53 8.90
C ILE A 3 33.81 29.43 9.71
N GLU A 4 33.97 29.38 11.04
CA GLU A 4 33.31 28.39 11.91
C GLU A 4 31.77 28.38 11.77
N LYS A 5 31.16 29.56 11.55
CA LYS A 5 29.70 29.70 11.40
C LYS A 5 29.22 29.21 10.03
N HIS A 6 30.03 29.43 8.98
CA HIS A 6 29.73 28.91 7.64
C HIS A 6 29.91 27.39 7.57
N LEU A 7 30.89 26.84 8.29
CA LEU A 7 31.09 25.40 8.41
C LEU A 7 29.91 24.73 9.12
N SER A 8 29.42 25.33 10.21
CA SER A 8 28.25 24.82 10.94
C SER A 8 26.97 24.84 10.11
N ILE A 9 26.76 25.87 9.26
CA ILE A 9 25.62 25.97 8.35
C ILE A 9 25.71 24.91 7.24
N PHE A 10 26.91 24.66 6.71
CA PHE A 10 27.14 23.66 5.68
C PHE A 10 26.88 22.23 6.19
N VAL A 11 27.32 21.92 7.42
CA VAL A 11 27.07 20.63 8.07
C VAL A 11 25.58 20.42 8.36
N ALA A 12 24.86 21.47 8.79
CA ALA A 12 23.41 21.40 8.97
C ALA A 12 22.67 21.16 7.64
N LEU A 13 23.13 21.77 6.55
CA LEU A 13 22.55 21.58 5.21
C LEU A 13 22.77 20.15 4.69
N LEU A 14 23.91 19.54 5.00
CA LEU A 14 24.24 18.16 4.65
C LEU A 14 23.40 17.12 5.42
N PHE A 15 23.01 17.43 6.66
CA PHE A 15 22.11 16.58 7.44
C PHE A 15 20.65 16.64 6.95
N CYS A 16 20.21 17.76 6.38
CA CYS A 16 18.85 17.90 5.85
C CYS A 16 18.56 16.99 4.64
N THR A 17 19.57 16.64 3.84
CA THR A 17 19.37 15.78 2.66
C THR A 17 19.21 14.30 2.98
N LEU A 18 19.55 13.86 4.20
CA LEU A 18 19.44 12.46 4.62
C LEU A 18 18.01 12.04 5.02
N SER A 19 17.08 13.00 5.12
CA SER A 19 15.69 12.74 5.54
C SER A 19 14.70 12.56 4.39
N LEU A 20 15.17 12.49 3.14
CA LEU A 20 14.32 12.23 1.97
C LEU A 20 13.94 10.75 1.91
N ASN A 21 12.95 10.34 2.72
CA ASN A 21 12.24 9.09 2.51
C ASN A 21 11.34 9.25 1.28
N ALA A 22 11.81 8.77 0.13
CA ALA A 22 10.97 8.65 -1.06
C ALA A 22 9.94 7.53 -0.82
N GLN A 23 8.76 7.89 -0.34
CA GLN A 23 7.63 6.94 -0.24
C GLN A 23 7.25 6.54 -1.67
N SER A 24 7.59 5.32 -2.06
CA SER A 24 7.23 4.76 -3.36
C SER A 24 5.73 4.48 -3.38
N THR A 25 4.98 5.28 -4.14
CA THR A 25 3.60 4.92 -4.50
C THR A 25 3.64 3.78 -5.49
N ILE A 26 2.98 2.67 -5.15
CA ILE A 26 2.76 1.54 -6.05
C ILE A 26 1.27 1.41 -6.36
N ARG A 27 0.95 0.82 -7.52
CA ARG A 27 -0.42 0.46 -7.89
C ARG A 27 -0.58 -1.04 -7.77
N VAL A 28 -1.58 -1.46 -6.99
CA VAL A 28 -1.97 -2.85 -6.80
C VAL A 28 -3.27 -3.07 -7.56
N SER A 29 -3.29 -4.08 -8.43
CA SER A 29 -4.47 -4.43 -9.21
C SER A 29 -4.59 -5.94 -9.38
N GLY A 30 -5.81 -6.40 -9.66
CA GLY A 30 -6.10 -7.82 -9.85
C GLY A 30 -7.57 -8.07 -10.13
N THR A 31 -7.95 -9.35 -10.12
CA THR A 31 -9.33 -9.81 -10.29
C THR A 31 -9.66 -10.82 -9.20
N VAL A 32 -10.81 -10.66 -8.57
CA VAL A 32 -11.33 -11.60 -7.57
C VAL A 32 -12.32 -12.52 -8.25
N LEU A 33 -12.10 -13.82 -8.12
CA LEU A 33 -12.97 -14.86 -8.65
C LEU A 33 -13.52 -15.72 -7.51
N GLU A 34 -14.77 -16.16 -7.62
CA GLU A 34 -15.28 -17.23 -6.77
C GLU A 34 -14.56 -18.55 -7.10
N ALA A 35 -14.06 -19.25 -6.07
CA ALA A 35 -13.25 -20.43 -6.25
C ALA A 35 -13.94 -21.58 -7.02
N GLN A 36 -15.24 -21.79 -6.83
CA GLN A 36 -15.97 -22.90 -7.44
C GLN A 36 -16.44 -22.60 -8.86
N SER A 37 -17.17 -21.49 -9.04
CA SER A 37 -17.75 -21.13 -10.33
C SER A 37 -16.75 -20.47 -11.27
N GLN A 38 -15.63 -19.97 -10.74
CA GLN A 38 -14.67 -19.10 -11.43
C GLN A 38 -15.33 -17.82 -11.98
N GLN A 39 -16.51 -17.46 -11.47
CA GLN A 39 -17.17 -16.21 -11.84
C GLN A 39 -16.51 -15.03 -11.14
N PRO A 40 -16.45 -13.86 -11.80
CA PRO A 40 -16.01 -12.64 -11.14
C PRO A 40 -16.85 -12.31 -9.92
N LEU A 41 -16.19 -11.96 -8.83
CA LEU A 41 -16.88 -11.53 -7.61
C LEU A 41 -16.93 -10.01 -7.56
N GLU A 42 -18.09 -9.47 -7.91
CA GLU A 42 -18.38 -8.04 -7.85
C GLU A 42 -18.58 -7.55 -6.40
N PHE A 43 -18.25 -6.27 -6.17
CA PHE A 43 -18.43 -5.58 -4.88
C PHE A 43 -17.72 -6.24 -3.68
N ALA A 44 -16.75 -7.12 -3.93
CA ALA A 44 -15.85 -7.64 -2.91
C ALA A 44 -14.98 -6.50 -2.38
N THR A 45 -14.82 -6.44 -1.06
CA THR A 45 -13.92 -5.48 -0.42
C THR A 45 -12.50 -6.02 -0.49
N VAL A 46 -11.59 -5.21 -1.03
CA VAL A 46 -10.15 -5.48 -1.07
C VAL A 46 -9.47 -4.46 -0.17
N MET A 47 -9.06 -4.89 1.01
CA MET A 47 -8.33 -4.09 1.98
C MET A 47 -6.83 -4.35 1.83
N ILE A 48 -6.03 -3.29 1.89
CA ILE A 48 -4.57 -3.37 1.87
C ILE A 48 -4.05 -2.95 3.23
N GLY A 49 -3.30 -3.86 3.86
CA GLY A 49 -2.66 -3.65 5.14
C GLY A 49 -1.15 -3.66 5.04
N ASP A 50 -0.50 -2.96 5.97
CA ASP A 50 0.95 -3.04 6.17
C ASP A 50 1.30 -4.34 6.88
N ARG A 51 2.27 -5.08 6.34
CA ARG A 51 2.56 -6.43 6.83
C ARG A 51 3.18 -6.44 8.22
N ASP A 52 3.94 -5.41 8.57
CA ASP A 52 4.71 -5.34 9.82
C ASP A 52 3.85 -4.80 10.96
N SER A 53 3.20 -3.66 10.73
CA SER A 53 2.36 -2.98 11.73
C SER A 53 0.92 -3.52 11.80
N LYS A 54 0.49 -4.29 10.78
CA LYS A 54 -0.91 -4.72 10.59
C LYS A 54 -1.90 -3.54 10.49
N ALA A 55 -1.41 -2.33 10.25
CA ALA A 55 -2.24 -1.16 10.05
C ALA A 55 -2.93 -1.24 8.69
N VAL A 56 -4.20 -0.85 8.64
CA VAL A 56 -4.91 -0.67 7.37
C VAL A 56 -4.33 0.56 6.68
N LEU A 57 -3.86 0.37 5.45
CA LEU A 57 -3.29 1.44 4.63
C LEU A 57 -4.35 2.08 3.74
N THR A 58 -5.11 1.25 3.04
CA THR A 58 -6.17 1.67 2.11
C THR A 58 -7.10 0.50 1.79
N GLY A 59 -8.15 0.75 1.02
CA GLY A 59 -9.04 -0.28 0.51
C GLY A 59 -9.80 0.19 -0.71
N THR A 60 -10.30 -0.77 -1.48
CA THR A 60 -11.18 -0.54 -2.63
C THR A 60 -12.20 -1.67 -2.72
N THR A 61 -13.13 -1.56 -3.67
CA THR A 61 -14.09 -2.62 -3.99
C THR A 61 -13.89 -3.09 -5.43
N THR A 62 -14.18 -4.35 -5.69
CA THR A 62 -14.17 -4.87 -7.06
C THR A 62 -15.33 -4.31 -7.89
N ASP A 63 -15.10 -4.14 -9.19
CA ASP A 63 -16.12 -3.77 -10.17
C ASP A 63 -16.98 -4.97 -10.63
N LEU A 64 -17.85 -4.76 -11.62
CA LEU A 64 -18.73 -5.79 -12.19
C LEU A 64 -17.97 -6.94 -12.87
N ASP A 65 -16.72 -6.71 -13.29
CA ASP A 65 -15.83 -7.74 -13.83
C ASP A 65 -14.94 -8.35 -12.73
N GLY A 66 -15.22 -8.08 -11.45
CA GLY A 66 -14.44 -8.54 -10.31
C GLY A 66 -13.05 -7.88 -10.22
N LYS A 67 -12.76 -6.84 -10.99
CA LYS A 67 -11.44 -6.21 -11.05
C LYS A 67 -11.30 -5.13 -9.98
N PHE A 68 -10.09 -4.94 -9.50
CA PHE A 68 -9.75 -3.83 -8.61
C PHE A 68 -8.43 -3.18 -9.01
N SER A 69 -8.27 -1.92 -8.66
CA SER A 69 -7.03 -1.16 -8.81
C SER A 69 -6.98 -0.07 -7.74
N VAL A 70 -5.88 0.00 -6.99
CA VAL A 70 -5.70 0.95 -5.90
C VAL A 70 -4.24 1.35 -5.76
N GLU A 71 -3.99 2.60 -5.43
CA GLU A 71 -2.64 3.12 -5.17
C GLU A 71 -2.36 3.09 -3.67
N VAL A 72 -1.14 2.68 -3.30
CA VAL A 72 -0.70 2.59 -1.91
C VAL A 72 0.74 3.08 -1.80
N GLN A 73 1.02 3.81 -0.72
CA GLN A 73 2.35 4.32 -0.40
C GLN A 73 3.04 3.40 0.61
N ALA A 74 3.37 2.17 0.18
CA ALA A 74 4.04 1.18 1.01
C ALA A 74 4.76 0.13 0.16
N GLN A 75 5.77 -0.53 0.72
CA GLN A 75 6.54 -1.58 0.05
C GLN A 75 6.21 -3.00 0.57
N ASN A 76 5.82 -3.15 1.83
CA ASN A 76 5.58 -4.44 2.47
C ASN A 76 4.10 -4.57 2.87
N ILE A 77 3.28 -5.05 1.95
CA ILE A 77 1.82 -5.06 2.10
C ILE A 77 1.24 -6.48 2.06
N TYR A 78 0.02 -6.62 2.55
CA TYR A 78 -0.82 -7.78 2.31
C TYR A 78 -2.22 -7.31 1.89
N LEU A 79 -2.96 -8.17 1.21
CA LEU A 79 -4.34 -7.96 0.81
C LEU A 79 -5.26 -8.83 1.65
N GLU A 80 -6.40 -8.28 2.05
CA GLU A 80 -7.52 -9.02 2.61
C GLU A 80 -8.74 -8.81 1.73
N VAL A 81 -9.31 -9.91 1.22
CA VAL A 81 -10.48 -9.90 0.36
C VAL A 81 -11.66 -10.48 1.14
N SER A 82 -12.73 -9.70 1.27
CA SER A 82 -13.93 -10.09 1.99
C SER A 82 -15.22 -9.75 1.22
N PHE A 83 -16.21 -10.62 1.37
CA PHE A 83 -17.55 -10.42 0.82
C PHE A 83 -18.57 -11.15 1.70
N ILE A 84 -19.78 -10.63 1.80
CA ILE A 84 -20.82 -11.19 2.67
C ILE A 84 -21.16 -12.61 2.21
N GLY A 85 -21.11 -13.57 3.15
CA GLY A 85 -21.39 -14.98 2.89
C GLY A 85 -20.19 -15.78 2.36
N PHE A 86 -19.02 -15.15 2.21
CA PHE A 86 -17.79 -15.80 1.79
C PHE A 86 -16.78 -15.86 2.94
N ILE A 87 -15.84 -16.80 2.83
CA ILE A 87 -14.69 -16.87 3.72
C ILE A 87 -13.69 -15.80 3.29
N THR A 88 -13.31 -14.93 4.21
CA THR A 88 -12.26 -13.93 3.98
C THR A 88 -10.94 -14.59 3.59
N GLN A 89 -10.29 -14.05 2.56
CA GLN A 89 -9.00 -14.54 2.09
C GLN A 89 -7.91 -13.49 2.31
N THR A 90 -6.75 -13.93 2.76
CA THR A 90 -5.58 -13.08 2.94
C THR A 90 -4.50 -13.51 1.94
N VAL A 91 -3.94 -12.55 1.21
CA VAL A 91 -2.92 -12.79 0.18
C VAL A 91 -1.71 -11.89 0.46
N ASP A 92 -0.54 -12.50 0.57
CA ASP A 92 0.71 -11.76 0.68
C ASP A 92 1.15 -11.26 -0.71
N ALA A 93 1.57 -10.00 -0.80
CA ALA A 93 2.12 -9.39 -2.00
C ALA A 93 3.66 -9.43 -2.02
#